data_AF-X0URM9-F1
#
_entry.id   AF-X0URM9-F1
#
_cell.length_a   1.000
_cell.length_b   1.000
_cell.length_c   1.000
_cell.angle_alpha   90.00
_cell.angle_beta   90.00
_cell.angle_gamma   90.00
#
_symmetry.space_group_name_H-M   'P 1'
#
loop_
_entity.id
_entity.type
_entity.pdbx_description
1 polymer ?
#
loop_
_entity_poly.entity_id
_entity_poly.type
_entity_poly.pdbx_seq_one_letter_code
_entity_poly.pdbx_strand_id
1 'polypeptide(L)'
;MNEDLKRKLQVLIGFIILLIAMIASYFSVVEGGGFTKYDVFLAIDVSGSMDDPTKLGAAKIAAIEFLNIVTSNQTIDFRVGLITFESQVELVCPLTRDVSPLKSGIDQLIADGGTAMGEAIKLAGNLLIQEQMPGVGKVIVVLTDGITTMGISP
;
A
#
# COMPACT_ATOMS: atom_id res chain seq x y z
N MET A 1 3.88 -36.56 -44.60
CA MET A 1 4.06 -35.13 -44.25
C MET A 1 5.54 -34.88 -44.06
N ASN A 2 6.14 -33.98 -44.86
CA ASN A 2 7.59 -33.72 -44.88
C ASN A 2 8.07 -33.08 -43.56
N GLU A 3 9.22 -33.49 -43.05
CA GLU A 3 9.86 -32.93 -41.85
C GLU A 3 10.10 -31.42 -41.96
N ASP A 4 10.37 -30.91 -43.17
CA ASP A 4 10.47 -29.47 -43.41
C ASP A 4 9.14 -28.73 -43.18
N LEU A 5 8.01 -29.38 -43.49
CA LEU A 5 6.68 -28.80 -43.26
C LEU A 5 6.34 -28.76 -41.78
N LYS A 6 6.75 -29.79 -41.01
CA LYS A 6 6.58 -29.82 -39.55
C LYS A 6 7.41 -28.73 -38.86
N ARG A 7 8.67 -28.52 -39.28
CA ARG A 7 9.54 -27.46 -38.73
C ARG A 7 8.97 -26.07 -39.00
N LYS A 8 8.50 -25.81 -40.24
CA LYS A 8 7.85 -24.54 -40.59
C LYS A 8 6.58 -24.29 -39.79
N LEU A 9 5.78 -25.34 -39.58
CA LEU A 9 4.54 -25.26 -38.79
C LEU A 9 4.82 -24.98 -37.30
N GLN A 10 5.82 -25.64 -36.71
CA GLN A 10 6.23 -25.40 -35.32
C GLN A 10 6.74 -23.97 -35.10
N VAL A 11 7.54 -23.44 -36.03
CA VAL A 11 8.01 -22.05 -35.97
C VAL A 11 6.82 -21.08 -36.07
N LEU A 12 5.87 -21.33 -36.98
CA LEU A 12 4.69 -20.49 -37.14
C LEU A 12 3.80 -20.48 -35.89
N ILE A 13 3.58 -21.64 -35.26
CA ILE A 13 2.82 -21.75 -34.01
C ILE A 13 3.53 -20.97 -32.89
N GLY A 14 4.86 -21.08 -32.80
CA GLY A 14 5.66 -20.31 -31.84
C GLY A 14 5.49 -18.80 -32.01
N PHE A 15 5.53 -18.30 -33.25
CA PHE A 15 5.29 -16.88 -33.54
C PHE A 15 3.87 -16.44 -33.17
N ILE A 16 2.85 -17.26 -33.43
CA ILE A 16 1.45 -16.95 -33.07
C ILE A 16 1.30 -16.87 -31.54
N ILE A 17 1.87 -17.82 -30.80
CA ILE A 17 1.86 -17.81 -29.33
C ILE A 17 2.57 -16.56 -28.80
N LEU A 18 3.71 -16.19 -29.39
CA LEU A 18 4.47 -15.02 -28.99
C LEU A 18 3.71 -13.71 -29.30
N LEU A 19 3.00 -13.66 -30.42
CA LEU A 19 2.16 -12.51 -30.79
C LEU A 19 0.95 -12.37 -29.87
N ILE A 20 0.30 -13.49 -29.51
CA ILE A 20 -0.79 -13.52 -28.54
C ILE A 20 -0.28 -13.11 -27.15
N ALA A 21 0.89 -13.59 -26.72
CA ALA A 21 1.50 -13.20 -25.46
C ALA A 21 1.85 -11.70 -25.42
N MET A 22 2.34 -11.14 -26.54
CA MET A 22 2.64 -9.71 -26.66
C MET A 22 1.36 -8.86 -26.59
N ILE A 23 0.30 -9.27 -27.27
CA ILE A 23 -1.02 -8.61 -27.21
C ILE A 23 -1.62 -8.73 -25.80
N ALA A 24 -1.59 -9.92 -25.19
CA ALA A 24 -2.08 -10.13 -23.83
C ALA A 24 -1.30 -9.32 -22.80
N SER A 25 0.02 -9.19 -22.96
CA SER A 25 0.87 -8.32 -22.13
C SER A 25 0.50 -6.84 -22.32
N TYR A 26 0.26 -6.41 -23.56
CA TYR A 26 -0.20 -5.04 -23.85
C TYR A 26 -1.58 -4.75 -23.22
N PHE A 27 -2.48 -5.73 -23.23
CA PHE A 27 -3.81 -5.66 -22.62
C PHE A 27 -3.84 -5.95 -21.11
N SER A 28 -2.70 -6.35 -20.50
CA SER A 28 -2.62 -6.61 -19.05
C SER A 28 -2.49 -5.32 -18.23
N VAL A 29 -2.34 -4.16 -18.87
CA VAL A 29 -2.81 -2.91 -18.28
C VAL A 29 -4.31 -2.88 -18.45
N VAL A 30 -4.99 -3.64 -17.60
CA VAL A 30 -6.35 -3.29 -17.21
C VAL A 30 -6.19 -1.90 -16.57
N GLU A 31 -6.53 -0.85 -17.32
CA GLU A 31 -7.13 0.33 -16.70
C GLU A 31 -8.40 -0.20 -16.01
N GLY A 32 -8.20 -0.78 -14.82
CA GLY A 32 -9.30 -0.98 -13.90
C GLY A 32 -9.89 0.40 -13.73
N GLY A 33 -11.22 0.50 -13.66
CA GLY A 33 -11.93 1.72 -13.29
C GLY A 33 -11.46 2.21 -11.92
N GLY A 34 -10.25 2.73 -11.87
CA GLY A 34 -9.54 3.18 -10.70
C GLY A 34 -10.01 4.58 -10.41
N PHE A 35 -10.18 4.86 -9.13
CA PHE A 35 -10.43 6.22 -8.72
C PHE A 35 -9.26 7.10 -9.17
N THR A 36 -9.55 8.32 -9.60
CA THR A 36 -8.51 9.32 -9.88
C THR A 36 -8.07 10.05 -8.61
N LYS A 37 -8.71 9.70 -7.47
CA LYS A 37 -8.49 10.25 -6.15
C LYS A 37 -8.43 9.14 -5.13
N TYR A 38 -7.48 9.17 -4.21
CA TYR A 38 -7.39 8.21 -3.12
C TYR A 38 -7.17 8.91 -1.78
N ASP A 39 -7.90 8.43 -0.78
CA ASP A 39 -7.61 8.69 0.63
C ASP A 39 -6.96 7.44 1.21
N VAL A 40 -5.74 7.63 1.72
CA VAL A 40 -4.92 6.54 2.24
C VAL A 40 -4.58 6.81 3.70
N PHE A 41 -4.87 5.87 4.58
CA PHE A 41 -4.23 5.86 5.90
C PHE A 41 -3.08 4.87 5.91
N LEU A 42 -1.90 5.36 6.29
CA LEU A 42 -0.77 4.52 6.66
C LEU A 42 -0.88 4.23 8.16
N ALA A 43 -1.09 2.96 8.51
CA ALA A 43 -1.12 2.48 9.88
C ALA A 43 0.18 1.75 10.19
N ILE A 44 1.03 2.32 11.05
CA ILE A 44 2.34 1.78 11.38
C ILE A 44 2.31 1.19 12.79
N ASP A 45 2.69 -0.08 12.89
CA ASP A 45 2.95 -0.77 14.14
C ASP A 45 4.21 -0.20 14.78
N VAL A 46 4.06 0.31 16.01
CA VAL A 46 5.15 0.78 16.85
C VAL A 46 5.21 0.00 18.15
N SER A 47 4.75 -1.26 18.15
CA SER A 47 4.82 -2.16 19.30
C SER A 47 6.26 -2.49 19.70
N GLY A 48 6.46 -2.97 20.93
CA GLY A 48 7.78 -3.35 21.43
C GLY A 48 8.48 -4.45 20.61
N SER A 49 7.77 -5.27 19.83
CA SER A 49 8.42 -6.23 18.91
C SER A 49 9.14 -5.55 17.75
N MET A 50 8.76 -4.30 17.45
CA MET A 50 9.38 -3.42 16.46
C MET A 50 10.63 -2.71 16.98
N ASP A 51 10.98 -2.83 18.27
CA ASP A 51 12.18 -2.19 18.88
C ASP A 51 13.51 -2.76 18.38
N ASP A 52 13.47 -3.67 17.41
CA ASP A 52 14.62 -4.00 16.59
C ASP A 52 14.88 -2.85 15.58
N PRO A 53 16.07 -2.22 15.58
CA PRO A 53 16.43 -1.14 14.64
C PRO A 53 16.22 -1.51 13.17
N THR A 54 16.30 -2.80 12.84
CA THR A 54 16.07 -3.28 11.48
C THR A 54 14.59 -3.27 11.09
N LYS A 55 13.68 -3.50 12.03
CA LYS A 55 12.24 -3.61 11.77
C LYS A 55 11.55 -2.26 11.70
N LEU A 56 11.59 -1.48 12.78
CA LEU A 56 11.02 -0.13 12.77
C LEU A 56 11.77 0.76 11.78
N GLY A 57 13.09 0.60 11.66
CA GLY A 57 13.88 1.30 10.65
C GLY A 57 13.41 0.97 9.23
N ALA A 58 13.21 -0.31 8.89
CA ALA A 58 12.67 -0.70 7.58
C ALA A 58 11.24 -0.19 7.36
N ALA A 59 10.38 -0.23 8.38
CA ALA A 59 9.02 0.30 8.28
C ALA A 59 9.01 1.81 8.02
N LYS A 60 9.87 2.59 8.70
CA LYS A 60 10.05 4.03 8.44
C LYS A 60 10.51 4.29 7.02
N ILE A 61 11.52 3.55 6.53
CA ILE A 61 12.03 3.68 5.17
C ILE A 61 10.94 3.37 4.14
N ALA A 62 10.21 2.26 4.32
CA ALA A 62 9.12 1.87 3.43
C ALA A 62 7.98 2.90 3.42
N ALA A 63 7.63 3.45 4.59
CA ALA A 63 6.64 4.51 4.73
C ALA A 63 7.06 5.79 4.00
N ILE A 64 8.31 6.23 4.16
CA ILE A 64 8.84 7.43 3.48
C ILE A 64 8.87 7.21 1.97
N GLU A 65 9.30 6.03 1.52
CA GLU A 65 9.35 5.72 0.08
C GLU A 65 7.96 5.66 -0.54
N PHE A 66 6.98 5.10 0.17
CA PHE A 66 5.58 5.18 -0.22
C PHE A 66 5.13 6.65 -0.41
N LEU A 67 5.41 7.53 0.54
CA LEU A 67 5.07 8.96 0.42
C LEU A 67 5.76 9.64 -0.78
N ASN A 68 7.01 9.25 -1.09
CA ASN A 68 7.72 9.77 -2.26
C ASN A 68 7.05 9.33 -3.57
N ILE A 69 6.68 8.05 -3.68
CA ILE A 69 5.98 7.51 -4.85
C ILE A 69 4.64 8.23 -5.04
N VAL A 70 3.87 8.36 -3.96
CA VAL A 70 2.56 9.01 -3.96
C VAL A 70 2.65 10.48 -4.40
N THR A 71 3.64 11.23 -3.90
CA THR A 71 3.81 12.66 -4.26
C THR A 71 4.42 12.89 -5.64
N SER A 72 5.18 11.92 -6.16
CA SER A 72 5.73 12.00 -7.52
C SER A 72 4.68 11.77 -8.61
N ASN A 73 3.55 11.15 -8.26
CA ASN A 73 2.46 10.88 -9.20
C ASN A 73 1.59 12.13 -9.39
N GLN A 74 1.63 12.71 -10.59
CA GLN A 74 0.84 13.90 -10.95
C GLN A 74 -0.53 13.56 -11.54
N THR A 75 -0.78 12.29 -11.86
CA THR A 75 -2.00 11.83 -12.54
C THR A 75 -3.08 11.41 -11.55
N ILE A 76 -2.70 11.04 -10.33
CA ILE A 76 -3.60 10.59 -9.27
C ILE A 76 -3.50 11.54 -8.08
N ASP A 77 -4.65 12.01 -7.58
CA ASP A 77 -4.73 12.91 -6.43
C ASP A 77 -4.81 12.08 -5.13
N PHE A 78 -3.78 12.18 -4.30
CA PHE A 78 -3.70 11.44 -3.04
C PHE A 78 -3.81 12.36 -1.84
N ARG A 79 -4.63 11.99 -0.87
CA ARG A 79 -4.51 12.44 0.52
C ARG A 79 -4.01 11.28 1.37
N VAL A 80 -2.98 11.52 2.16
CA VAL A 80 -2.41 10.51 3.05
C VAL A 80 -2.51 10.98 4.48
N GLY A 81 -2.94 10.08 5.37
CA GLY A 81 -2.94 10.25 6.82
C GLY A 81 -2.02 9.21 7.46
N LEU A 82 -1.60 9.48 8.69
CA LEU A 82 -0.73 8.60 9.46
C LEU A 82 -1.40 8.25 10.79
N ILE A 83 -1.52 6.96 11.02
CA ILE A 83 -1.93 6.36 12.29
C ILE A 83 -0.78 5.48 12.77
N THR A 84 -0.54 5.51 14.07
CA THR A 84 0.36 4.57 14.73
C THR A 84 -0.43 3.73 15.69
N PHE A 85 0.05 2.53 15.96
CA PHE A 85 -0.55 1.68 16.98
C PHE A 85 0.50 0.88 17.73
N GLU A 86 0.32 0.84 19.04
CA GLU A 86 0.94 -0.12 19.93
C GLU A 86 -0.16 -0.71 20.83
N SER A 87 -0.11 -0.49 22.13
CA SER A 87 -1.21 -0.75 23.07
C SER A 87 -2.42 0.15 22.82
N GLN A 88 -2.18 1.35 22.30
CA GLN A 88 -3.20 2.32 21.92
C GLN A 88 -3.00 2.76 20.47
N VAL A 89 -4.02 3.38 19.90
CA VAL A 89 -4.00 3.92 18.55
C VAL A 89 -3.92 5.43 18.61
N GLU A 90 -2.99 6.02 17.85
CA GLU A 90 -2.82 7.45 17.75
C GLU A 90 -2.97 7.92 16.30
N LEU A 91 -3.75 8.98 16.11
CA LEU A 91 -3.78 9.72 14.84
C LEU A 91 -2.66 10.76 14.84
N VAL A 92 -1.53 10.41 14.25
CA VAL A 92 -0.34 11.28 14.17
C VAL A 92 -0.56 12.41 13.17
N CYS A 93 -1.22 12.13 12.04
CA CYS A 93 -1.51 13.13 11.03
C CYS A 93 -2.84 12.83 10.32
N PRO A 94 -3.78 13.80 10.26
CA PRO A 94 -4.98 13.71 9.44
C PRO A 94 -4.65 13.59 7.94
N LEU A 95 -5.65 13.21 7.14
CA LEU A 95 -5.52 13.15 5.67
C LEU A 95 -5.08 14.50 5.09
N THR A 96 -3.95 14.51 4.40
CA THR A 96 -3.35 15.72 3.82
C THR A 96 -2.69 15.43 2.48
N ARG A 97 -2.54 16.47 1.65
CA ARG A 97 -1.71 16.43 0.42
C ARG A 97 -0.26 16.82 0.70
N ASP A 98 -0.02 17.54 1.79
CA ASP A 98 1.33 17.88 2.24
C ASP A 98 1.90 16.73 3.05
N VAL A 99 2.90 16.04 2.49
CA VAL A 99 3.53 14.89 3.15
C VAL A 99 4.63 15.27 4.12
N SER A 100 4.99 16.55 4.24
CA SER A 100 6.00 17.03 5.18
C SER A 100 5.68 16.66 6.64
N PRO A 101 4.47 16.91 7.17
CA PRO A 101 4.11 16.46 8.53
C PRO A 101 4.10 14.94 8.68
N LEU A 102 3.74 14.18 7.64
CA LEU A 102 3.76 12.71 7.67
C LEU A 102 5.18 12.19 7.83
N LYS A 103 6.13 12.71 7.02
CA LYS A 103 7.56 12.34 7.10
C LYS A 103 8.13 12.65 8.47
N SER A 104 7.85 13.85 8.99
CA SER A 104 8.31 14.25 10.32
C SER A 104 7.73 13.36 11.43
N GLY A 105 6.47 12.94 11.32
CA GLY A 105 5.85 11.97 12.23
C GLY A 105 6.51 10.60 12.16
N ILE A 106 6.77 10.10 10.94
CA ILE A 106 7.44 8.81 10.72
C ILE A 106 8.86 8.80 11.32
N ASP A 107 9.63 9.87 11.14
CA ASP A 107 10.99 9.96 11.66
C ASP A 107 11.03 9.85 13.19
N GLN A 108 10.01 10.39 13.87
CA GLN A 108 9.90 10.44 15.33
C GLN A 108 9.34 9.17 15.97
N LEU A 109 8.92 8.15 15.20
CA LEU A 109 8.34 6.95 15.78
C LEU A 109 9.33 6.20 16.67
N ILE A 110 8.85 5.73 17.82
CA ILE A 110 9.61 4.94 18.79
C ILE A 110 8.77 3.69 19.07
N ALA A 111 9.43 2.54 19.12
CA ALA A 111 8.78 1.29 19.46
C ALA A 111 8.53 1.22 20.97
N ASP A 112 7.31 0.88 21.39
CA ASP A 112 6.95 0.63 22.78
C ASP A 112 5.69 -0.24 22.87
N GLY A 113 5.47 -0.90 24.01
CA GLY A 113 4.21 -1.58 24.36
C GLY A 113 3.74 -2.74 23.45
N GLY A 114 2.42 -2.96 23.37
CA GLY A 114 1.76 -4.10 22.72
C GLY A 114 1.25 -3.84 21.28
N THR A 115 0.37 -4.68 20.72
CA THR A 115 -0.07 -4.56 19.30
C THR A 115 -1.61 -4.59 19.15
N ALA A 116 -2.23 -3.41 19.04
CA ALA A 116 -3.69 -3.17 18.92
C ALA A 116 -4.15 -2.90 17.48
N MET A 117 -3.81 -3.80 16.55
CA MET A 117 -4.04 -3.63 15.12
C MET A 117 -5.52 -3.43 14.73
N GLY A 118 -6.45 -4.18 15.33
CA GLY A 118 -7.87 -4.07 15.00
C GLY A 118 -8.46 -2.70 15.33
N GLU A 119 -7.96 -2.05 16.37
CA GLU A 119 -8.36 -0.67 16.69
C GLU A 119 -7.81 0.33 15.68
N ALA A 120 -6.59 0.12 15.18
CA ALA A 120 -5.99 0.97 14.17
C ALA A 120 -6.79 0.93 12.86
N ILE A 121 -7.16 -0.28 12.42
CA ILE A 121 -8.00 -0.48 11.22
C ILE A 121 -9.38 0.13 11.43
N LYS A 122 -9.99 -0.04 12.61
CA LYS A 122 -11.29 0.54 12.92
C LYS A 122 -11.25 2.08 12.91
N LEU A 123 -10.22 2.69 13.50
CA LEU A 123 -10.05 4.15 13.49
C LEU A 123 -9.86 4.65 12.05
N ALA A 124 -8.94 4.04 11.30
CA ALA A 124 -8.70 4.40 9.90
C ALA A 124 -9.97 4.28 9.05
N GLY A 125 -10.70 3.18 9.19
CA GLY A 125 -11.98 2.96 8.51
C GLY A 125 -13.02 4.02 8.85
N ASN A 126 -13.16 4.36 10.14
CA ASN A 126 -14.09 5.40 10.57
C ASN A 126 -13.73 6.77 10.00
N LEU A 127 -12.44 7.16 10.01
CA LEU A 127 -11.97 8.43 9.45
C LEU A 127 -12.20 8.47 7.93
N LEU A 128 -11.92 7.38 7.22
CA LEU A 128 -12.18 7.27 5.79
C LEU A 128 -13.68 7.34 5.45
N ILE A 129 -14.56 6.79 6.30
CA ILE A 129 -16.01 6.86 6.09
C ILE A 129 -16.55 8.25 6.41
N GLN A 130 -16.04 8.92 7.45
CA GLN A 130 -16.41 10.29 7.82
C GLN A 130 -16.05 11.29 6.73
N GLU A 131 -14.94 11.07 6.02
CA GLU A 131 -14.62 11.79 4.79
C GLU A 131 -15.58 11.37 3.67
N GLN A 132 -16.68 12.13 3.52
CA GLN A 132 -17.76 11.89 2.55
C GLN A 132 -17.40 12.35 1.12
N MET A 133 -16.13 12.27 0.71
CA MET A 133 -15.73 12.72 -0.62
C MET A 133 -16.18 11.70 -1.69
N PRO A 134 -17.12 12.05 -2.59
CA PRO A 134 -17.61 11.11 -3.58
C PRO A 134 -16.56 10.82 -4.65
N GLY A 135 -16.50 9.57 -5.11
CA GLY A 135 -15.56 9.15 -6.15
C GLY A 135 -14.10 9.09 -5.71
N VAL A 136 -13.84 8.88 -4.41
CA VAL A 136 -12.51 8.68 -3.84
C VAL A 136 -12.33 7.23 -3.42
N GLY A 137 -11.22 6.62 -3.84
CA GLY A 137 -10.82 5.29 -3.39
C GLY A 137 -10.29 5.36 -1.96
N LYS A 138 -10.74 4.45 -1.10
CA LYS A 138 -10.39 4.44 0.32
C LYS A 138 -9.46 3.26 0.60
N VAL A 139 -8.26 3.53 1.09
CA VAL A 139 -7.20 2.53 1.28
C VAL A 139 -6.63 2.63 2.68
N ILE A 140 -6.39 1.49 3.31
CA ILE A 140 -5.63 1.38 4.56
C ILE A 140 -4.40 0.52 4.26
N VAL A 141 -3.21 1.06 4.51
CA VAL A 141 -1.93 0.35 4.38
C VAL A 141 -1.42 0.08 5.78
N VAL A 142 -1.29 -1.19 6.15
CA VAL A 142 -0.80 -1.60 7.47
C VAL A 142 0.63 -2.11 7.36
N LEU A 143 1.54 -1.57 8.18
CA LEU A 143 2.93 -2.02 8.31
C LEU A 143 3.12 -2.59 9.72
N THR A 144 3.38 -3.90 9.84
CA THR A 144 3.52 -4.62 11.13
C THR A 144 4.50 -5.79 10.99
N ASP A 145 5.19 -6.15 12.07
CA ASP A 145 6.03 -7.36 12.14
C ASP A 145 5.36 -8.53 12.88
N GLY A 146 4.13 -8.35 13.35
CA GLY A 146 3.52 -9.22 14.33
C GLY A 146 2.08 -9.62 14.03
N ILE A 147 1.62 -10.59 14.82
CA ILE A 147 0.21 -10.93 14.97
C ILE A 147 -0.40 -10.03 16.06
N THR A 148 -1.68 -9.73 15.96
CA THR A 148 -2.39 -8.93 16.98
C THR A 148 -2.27 -9.57 18.36
N THR A 149 -1.78 -8.81 19.34
CA THR A 149 -1.59 -9.28 20.72
C THR A 149 -2.56 -8.62 21.70
N MET A 150 -3.15 -7.48 21.32
CA MET A 150 -4.14 -6.74 22.11
C MET A 150 -5.29 -6.22 21.26
N GLY A 151 -6.41 -5.88 21.91
CA GLY A 151 -7.57 -5.29 21.25
C GLY A 151 -8.44 -6.29 20.49
N ILE A 152 -9.21 -5.78 19.52
CA ILE A 152 -10.13 -6.56 18.71
C ILE A 152 -9.33 -7.32 17.64
N SER A 153 -9.71 -8.58 17.37
CA SER A 153 -9.17 -9.30 16.21
C SER A 153 -9.48 -8.51 14.93
N PRO A 154 -8.49 -8.24 14.08
CA PRO A 154 -8.66 -7.50 12.84
C PRO A 154 -9.62 -8.20 11.85
#